data_AF-A0A7T4QQ97-F1
#
_entry.id   AF-A0A7T4QQ97-F1
#
_cell.length_a   1.000
_cell.length_b   1.000
_cell.length_c   1.000
_cell.angle_alpha   90.00
_cell.angle_beta   90.00
_cell.angle_gamma   90.00
#
_symmetry.space_group_name_H-M   'P 1'
#
loop_
_entity.id
_entity.type
_entity.pdbx_description
1 polymer ?
#
loop_
_entity_poly.entity_id
_entity_poly.type
_entity_poly.pdbx_seq_one_letter_code
_entity_poly.pdbx_strand_id
1 'polypeptide(L)'
;MKVQQKQNLHRLMWLANVQQFFQDKPVSILWEHYATWISNRDNFETLYREFPLKRLCELNTAGIDRIDINGILITFHYGPYRLLPKLLVQMGYEITLLVSGAVLEREIEHYRSELEDAGMLQDKLECIDANQANSLRHILRAIKNKRLVLLFLDADEGLVKEKEGIGENKLAVPFGSHFFYWRTNIFKLAYRFGVPLHCTFMKRANNPVQWQIIPFINIMDTADGPAEELMMRAFAALQMAFHQMMQQGWIYWENWAFIHQYNGQAAIDKKGITAKGSWLAPFEYNRKKYLFDVKNRQFFEVASCFTDS
;
A
#
# COMPACT_ATOMS: atom_id res chain seq x y z
N MET A 1 -19.70 -20.21 -7.88
CA MET A 1 -19.64 -19.14 -8.90
C MET A 1 -18.60 -19.52 -9.95
N LYS A 2 -18.90 -19.42 -11.26
CA LYS A 2 -17.94 -19.80 -12.31
C LYS A 2 -16.78 -18.80 -12.35
N VAL A 3 -15.57 -19.24 -12.72
CA VAL A 3 -14.34 -18.39 -12.77
C VAL A 3 -14.56 -17.10 -13.56
N GLN A 4 -15.26 -17.19 -14.70
CA GLN A 4 -15.61 -16.05 -15.55
C GLN A 4 -16.45 -14.99 -14.82
N GLN A 5 -17.38 -15.41 -13.94
CA GLN A 5 -18.22 -14.49 -13.19
C GLN A 5 -17.39 -13.73 -12.14
N LYS A 6 -16.45 -14.41 -11.47
CA LYS A 6 -15.52 -13.79 -10.51
C LYS A 6 -14.65 -12.71 -11.18
N GLN A 7 -14.10 -13.02 -12.35
CA GLN A 7 -13.27 -12.09 -13.12
C GLN A 7 -14.06 -10.87 -13.58
N ASN A 8 -15.31 -11.06 -14.04
CA ASN A 8 -16.19 -9.96 -14.43
C ASN A 8 -16.51 -9.02 -13.26
N LEU A 9 -16.74 -9.57 -12.06
CA LEU A 9 -17.05 -8.78 -10.86
C LEU A 9 -15.83 -7.98 -10.38
N HIS A 10 -14.65 -8.58 -10.36
CA HIS A 10 -13.41 -7.87 -10.04
C HIS A 10 -13.17 -6.69 -10.99
N ARG A 11 -13.41 -6.89 -12.29
CA ARG A 11 -13.34 -5.82 -13.29
C ARG A 11 -14.32 -4.69 -12.99
N LEU A 12 -15.59 -5.01 -12.74
CA LEU A 12 -16.60 -3.98 -12.43
C LEU A 12 -16.23 -3.19 -11.18
N MET A 13 -15.64 -3.85 -10.18
CA MET A 13 -15.15 -3.20 -8.97
C MET A 13 -14.00 -2.24 -9.24
N TRP A 14 -13.00 -2.69 -9.98
CA TRP A 14 -11.90 -1.84 -10.39
C TRP A 14 -12.39 -0.63 -11.20
N LEU A 15 -13.30 -0.84 -12.16
CA LEU A 15 -13.84 0.25 -12.99
C LEU A 15 -14.61 1.28 -12.17
N ALA A 16 -15.48 0.84 -11.26
CA ALA A 16 -16.22 1.72 -10.37
C ALA A 16 -15.30 2.56 -9.49
N ASN A 17 -14.27 1.93 -8.93
CA ASN A 17 -13.26 2.59 -8.12
C ASN A 17 -12.52 3.66 -8.93
N VAL A 18 -11.96 3.30 -10.08
CA VAL A 18 -11.15 4.20 -10.92
C VAL A 18 -11.97 5.34 -11.51
N GLN A 19 -13.21 5.08 -11.94
CA GLN A 19 -14.06 6.09 -12.56
C GLN A 19 -14.43 7.25 -11.62
N GLN A 20 -14.45 7.02 -10.30
CA GLN A 20 -14.67 8.10 -9.32
C GLN A 20 -13.56 9.15 -9.37
N PHE A 21 -12.33 8.73 -9.67
CA PHE A 21 -11.14 9.59 -9.74
C PHE A 21 -10.95 10.19 -11.14
N PHE A 22 -11.32 9.45 -12.19
CA PHE A 22 -11.14 9.84 -13.59
C PHE A 22 -12.48 9.86 -14.35
N GLN A 23 -13.35 10.80 -13.99
CA GLN A 23 -14.72 10.88 -14.51
C GLN A 23 -14.77 11.24 -16.01
N ASP A 24 -13.71 11.86 -16.52
CA ASP A 24 -13.51 12.29 -17.90
C ASP A 24 -13.09 11.14 -18.84
N LYS A 25 -12.65 10.00 -18.30
CA LYS A 25 -12.15 8.90 -19.12
C LYS A 25 -13.28 8.05 -19.69
N PRO A 26 -13.30 7.83 -21.02
CA PRO A 26 -14.25 6.90 -21.63
C PRO A 26 -14.09 5.48 -21.07
N VAL A 27 -15.21 4.74 -21.00
CA VAL A 27 -15.22 3.37 -20.47
C VAL A 27 -14.31 2.44 -21.29
N SER A 28 -14.18 2.65 -22.60
CA SER A 28 -13.27 1.89 -23.47
C SER A 28 -11.80 2.04 -23.04
N ILE A 29 -11.37 3.27 -22.75
CA ILE A 29 -10.02 3.55 -22.24
C ILE A 29 -9.81 2.94 -20.86
N LEU A 30 -10.83 3.00 -19.99
CA LEU A 30 -10.75 2.34 -18.68
C LEU A 30 -10.65 0.81 -18.80
N TRP A 31 -11.23 0.21 -19.84
CA TRP A 31 -11.07 -1.22 -20.11
C TRP A 31 -9.66 -1.59 -20.53
N GLU A 32 -9.05 -0.82 -21.44
CA GLU A 32 -7.65 -1.01 -21.84
C GLU A 32 -6.72 -0.90 -20.63
N HIS A 33 -6.97 0.09 -19.77
CA HIS A 33 -6.20 0.27 -18.53
C HIS A 33 -6.42 -0.84 -17.51
N TYR A 34 -7.64 -1.39 -17.38
CA TYR A 34 -7.87 -2.55 -16.53
C TYR A 34 -7.07 -3.77 -17.01
N ALA A 35 -7.08 -4.04 -18.32
CA ALA A 35 -6.31 -5.14 -18.91
C ALA A 35 -4.81 -4.95 -18.67
N THR A 36 -4.32 -3.73 -18.84
CA THR A 36 -2.92 -3.37 -18.56
C THR A 36 -2.59 -3.51 -17.08
N TRP A 37 -3.46 -3.06 -16.18
CA TRP A 37 -3.29 -3.17 -14.73
C TRP A 37 -3.20 -4.64 -14.28
N ILE A 38 -4.06 -5.53 -14.80
CA ILE A 38 -3.96 -6.98 -14.53
C ILE A 38 -2.65 -7.53 -15.07
N SER A 39 -2.30 -7.24 -16.33
CA SER A 39 -1.05 -7.72 -16.93
C SER A 39 0.18 -7.24 -16.15
N ASN A 40 0.17 -6.01 -15.64
CA ASN A 40 1.22 -5.49 -14.79
C ASN A 40 1.34 -6.27 -13.48
N ARG A 41 0.22 -6.62 -12.83
CA ARG A 41 0.25 -7.41 -11.59
C ARG A 41 0.86 -8.78 -11.81
N ASP A 42 0.47 -9.46 -12.88
CA ASP A 42 1.05 -10.75 -13.24
C ASP A 42 2.55 -10.61 -13.55
N ASN A 43 2.94 -9.57 -14.28
CA ASN A 43 4.34 -9.28 -14.57
C ASN A 43 5.15 -8.98 -13.29
N PHE A 44 4.61 -8.19 -12.35
CA PHE A 44 5.30 -7.88 -11.09
C PHE A 44 5.46 -9.10 -10.20
N GLU A 45 4.48 -10.01 -10.20
CA GLU A 45 4.59 -11.30 -9.53
C GLU A 45 5.66 -12.19 -10.18
N THR A 46 5.74 -12.21 -11.52
CA THR A 46 6.81 -12.89 -12.25
C THR A 46 8.17 -12.32 -11.90
N LEU A 47 8.33 -10.98 -11.93
CA LEU A 47 9.58 -10.31 -11.53
C LEU A 47 9.99 -10.68 -10.10
N TYR A 48 9.03 -10.71 -9.17
CA TYR A 48 9.29 -11.09 -7.78
C TYR A 48 9.87 -12.51 -7.62
N ARG A 49 9.45 -13.43 -8.50
CA ARG A 49 9.92 -14.83 -8.51
C ARG A 49 11.22 -15.02 -9.30
N GLU A 50 11.37 -14.33 -10.42
CA GLU A 50 12.52 -14.46 -11.31
C GLU A 50 13.78 -13.78 -10.76
N PHE A 51 13.61 -12.80 -9.88
CA PHE A 51 14.69 -12.08 -9.20
C PHE A 51 14.70 -12.36 -7.70
N PRO A 52 15.09 -13.59 -7.31
CA PRO A 52 15.35 -13.89 -5.90
C PRO A 52 16.54 -13.06 -5.40
N LEU A 53 16.66 -12.93 -4.07
CA LEU A 53 17.65 -12.08 -3.42
C LEU A 53 19.08 -12.26 -3.97
N LYS A 54 19.50 -13.51 -4.20
CA LYS A 54 20.82 -13.86 -4.76
C LYS A 54 21.10 -13.34 -6.18
N ARG A 55 20.06 -12.98 -6.95
CA ARG A 55 20.13 -12.49 -8.34
C ARG A 55 19.78 -11.01 -8.49
N LEU A 56 19.43 -10.31 -7.40
CA LEU A 56 18.96 -8.92 -7.50
C LEU A 56 20.04 -7.92 -7.94
N CYS A 57 21.32 -8.27 -7.85
CA CYS A 57 22.42 -7.50 -8.44
C CYS A 57 22.26 -7.31 -9.96
N GLU A 58 21.55 -8.21 -10.63
CA GLU A 58 21.24 -8.11 -12.06
C GLU A 58 20.22 -6.99 -12.37
N LEU A 59 19.34 -6.64 -11.41
CA LEU A 59 18.33 -5.59 -11.59
C LEU A 59 18.84 -4.19 -11.24
N ASN A 60 19.71 -4.07 -10.23
CA ASN A 60 20.20 -2.78 -9.75
C ASN A 60 21.62 -2.48 -10.27
N THR A 61 21.83 -2.58 -11.58
CA THR A 61 23.13 -2.34 -12.23
C THR A 61 23.59 -0.89 -12.14
N ALA A 62 22.68 0.05 -11.87
CA ALA A 62 22.97 1.47 -11.77
C ALA A 62 23.64 1.87 -10.44
N GLY A 63 23.77 0.95 -9.47
CA GLY A 63 24.52 1.18 -8.22
C GLY A 63 24.02 2.39 -7.45
N ILE A 64 22.89 2.27 -6.75
CA ILE A 64 22.55 3.28 -5.74
C ILE A 64 23.48 3.04 -4.57
N ASP A 65 24.45 3.94 -4.41
CA ASP A 65 25.31 3.94 -3.22
C ASP A 65 24.45 3.96 -1.96
N ARG A 66 24.77 3.09 -1.02
CA ARG A 66 24.08 3.06 0.27
C ARG A 66 24.27 4.41 0.96
N ILE A 67 23.18 5.12 1.16
CA ILE A 67 23.14 6.31 2.02
C ILE A 67 22.80 5.84 3.44
N ASP A 68 23.57 6.24 4.44
CA ASP A 68 23.27 5.82 5.81
C ASP A 68 22.04 6.56 6.34
N ILE A 69 20.89 5.87 6.30
CA ILE A 69 19.62 6.34 6.86
C ILE A 69 19.16 5.41 7.97
N ASN A 70 18.41 5.96 8.91
CA ASN A 70 17.80 5.23 10.02
C ASN A 70 16.40 5.76 10.30
N GLY A 71 15.54 4.96 10.91
CA GLY A 71 14.18 5.33 11.24
C GLY A 71 13.17 4.55 10.42
N ILE A 72 12.15 5.25 9.91
CA ILE A 72 11.03 4.64 9.22
C ILE A 72 11.07 5.03 7.74
N LEU A 73 11.03 4.03 6.86
CA LEU A 73 10.91 4.17 5.42
C LEU A 73 9.46 3.88 4.98
N ILE A 74 8.81 4.90 4.46
CA ILE A 74 7.48 4.82 3.88
C ILE A 74 7.59 4.49 2.39
N THR A 75 6.70 3.61 1.93
CA THR A 75 6.52 3.29 0.51
C THR A 75 5.04 3.01 0.21
N PHE A 76 4.75 2.60 -1.02
CA PHE A 76 3.43 2.35 -1.55
C PHE A 76 3.38 1.06 -2.36
N HIS A 77 2.19 0.48 -2.52
CA HIS A 77 1.93 -0.68 -3.37
C HIS A 77 1.96 -0.32 -4.85
N TYR A 78 3.13 0.14 -5.33
CA TYR A 78 3.32 0.70 -6.66
C TYR A 78 4.47 0.03 -7.40
N GLY A 79 4.21 -0.39 -8.64
CA GLY A 79 5.17 -1.15 -9.42
C GLY A 79 5.44 -2.53 -8.79
N PRO A 80 6.61 -3.14 -9.03
CA PRO A 80 7.01 -4.40 -8.42
C PRO A 80 7.49 -4.22 -6.97
N TYR A 81 6.68 -3.53 -6.16
CA TYR A 81 7.00 -3.09 -4.81
C TYR A 81 7.48 -4.21 -3.86
N ARG A 82 7.09 -5.46 -4.12
CA ARG A 82 7.53 -6.64 -3.35
C ARG A 82 9.04 -6.91 -3.49
N LEU A 83 9.69 -6.36 -4.52
CA LEU A 83 11.14 -6.39 -4.65
C LEU A 83 11.85 -5.43 -3.69
N LEU A 84 11.17 -4.39 -3.20
CA LEU A 84 11.79 -3.32 -2.42
C LEU A 84 12.48 -3.82 -1.13
N PRO A 85 11.88 -4.68 -0.28
CA PRO A 85 12.56 -5.23 0.88
C PRO A 85 13.86 -5.96 0.51
N LYS A 86 13.82 -6.78 -0.55
CA LYS A 86 14.97 -7.57 -1.01
C LYS A 86 16.09 -6.66 -1.55
N LEU A 87 15.74 -5.64 -2.33
CA LEU A 87 16.68 -4.66 -2.85
C LEU A 87 17.37 -3.87 -1.72
N LEU A 88 16.62 -3.48 -0.69
CA LEU A 88 17.21 -2.77 0.46
C LEU A 88 18.16 -3.67 1.27
N VAL A 89 17.82 -4.94 1.47
CA VAL A 89 18.73 -5.93 2.10
C VAL A 89 20.01 -6.06 1.27
N GLN A 90 19.90 -6.14 -0.06
CA GLN A 90 21.05 -6.22 -0.95
C GLN A 90 21.91 -4.94 -0.92
N MET A 91 21.31 -3.77 -0.71
CA MET A 91 22.03 -2.51 -0.46
C MET A 91 22.72 -2.46 0.92
N GLY A 92 22.55 -3.51 1.75
CA GLY A 92 23.21 -3.66 3.04
C GLY A 92 22.42 -3.12 4.23
N TYR A 93 21.15 -2.74 4.05
CA TYR A 93 20.29 -2.37 5.18
C TYR A 93 19.81 -3.62 5.93
N GLU A 94 19.67 -3.49 7.24
CA GLU A 94 18.89 -4.43 8.04
C GLU A 94 17.45 -3.93 8.10
N ILE A 95 16.52 -4.73 7.57
CA ILE A 95 15.14 -4.31 7.36
C ILE A 95 14.23 -4.96 8.40
N THR A 96 13.33 -4.16 8.96
CA THR A 96 12.16 -4.66 9.67
C THR A 96 10.92 -4.23 8.90
N LEU A 97 10.23 -5.20 8.30
CA LEU A 97 9.04 -4.98 7.50
C LEU A 97 7.78 -5.02 8.38
N LEU A 98 6.98 -3.96 8.37
CA LEU A 98 5.68 -3.91 9.04
C LEU A 98 4.59 -4.44 8.09
N VAL A 99 3.96 -5.57 8.44
CA VAL A 99 2.97 -6.28 7.61
C VAL A 99 1.76 -6.72 8.43
N SER A 100 0.63 -7.02 7.77
CA SER A 100 -0.51 -7.66 8.43
C SER A 100 -0.17 -9.09 8.86
N GLY A 101 -0.83 -9.61 9.91
CA GLY A 101 -0.61 -10.98 10.38
C GLY A 101 -0.83 -12.03 9.28
N ALA A 102 -1.82 -11.81 8.40
CA ALA A 102 -2.09 -12.70 7.26
C ALA A 102 -0.97 -12.70 6.21
N VAL A 103 -0.32 -11.55 5.98
CA VAL A 103 0.86 -11.48 5.10
C VAL A 103 2.06 -12.14 5.77
N LEU A 104 2.25 -11.92 7.07
CA LEU A 104 3.32 -12.55 7.83
C LEU A 104 3.26 -14.08 7.76
N GLU A 105 2.09 -14.67 8.04
CA GLU A 105 1.88 -16.12 7.97
C GLU A 105 2.19 -16.70 6.58
N ARG A 106 1.93 -15.93 5.52
CA ARG A 106 2.12 -16.37 4.14
C ARG A 106 3.56 -16.24 3.64
N GLU A 107 4.24 -15.15 4.01
CA GLU A 107 5.50 -14.75 3.37
C GLU A 107 6.76 -15.05 4.21
N ILE A 108 6.64 -15.30 5.52
CA ILE A 108 7.82 -15.39 6.41
C ILE A 108 8.79 -16.50 6.01
N GLU A 109 8.29 -17.69 5.67
CA GLU A 109 9.14 -18.82 5.25
C GLU A 109 9.81 -18.54 3.90
N HIS A 110 9.13 -17.84 3.00
CA HIS A 110 9.72 -17.43 1.73
C HIS A 110 10.88 -16.46 1.96
N TYR A 111 10.73 -15.46 2.84
CA TYR A 111 11.82 -14.54 3.18
C TYR A 111 13.02 -15.25 3.82
N ARG A 112 12.77 -16.22 4.70
CA ARG A 112 13.84 -17.01 5.33
C ARG A 112 14.63 -17.82 4.32
N SER A 113 13.92 -18.49 3.40
CA SER A 113 14.53 -19.25 2.32
C SER A 113 15.33 -18.35 1.38
N GLU A 114 14.83 -17.16 1.02
CA GLU A 114 15.56 -16.20 0.17
C GLU A 114 16.87 -15.72 0.79
N LEU A 115 16.88 -15.47 2.11
CA LEU A 115 18.09 -15.08 2.84
C LEU A 115 19.11 -16.23 2.88
N GLU A 116 18.65 -17.45 3.19
CA GLU A 116 19.50 -18.65 3.24
C GLU A 116 20.13 -18.93 1.87
N ASP A 117 19.34 -18.89 0.80
CA ASP A 117 19.77 -19.05 -0.59
C ASP A 117 20.81 -18.01 -1.03
N ALA A 118 20.75 -16.80 -0.44
CA ALA A 118 21.70 -15.72 -0.68
C ALA A 118 22.93 -15.77 0.25
N GLY A 119 23.02 -16.75 1.16
CA GLY A 119 24.09 -16.85 2.15
C GLY A 119 24.07 -15.73 3.19
N MET A 120 22.90 -15.13 3.43
CA MET A 120 22.71 -14.03 4.37
C MET A 120 22.17 -14.51 5.70
N LEU A 121 22.47 -13.77 6.77
CA LEU A 121 21.91 -14.02 8.09
C LEU A 121 20.40 -13.76 8.09
N GLN A 122 19.66 -14.60 8.83
CA GLN A 122 18.20 -14.51 8.95
C GLN A 122 17.73 -13.19 9.58
N ASP A 123 18.59 -12.52 10.35
CA ASP A 123 18.31 -11.23 10.96
C ASP A 123 18.40 -10.06 9.97
N LYS A 124 18.76 -10.25 8.70
CA LYS A 124 18.79 -9.15 7.71
C LYS A 124 17.40 -8.67 7.29
N LEU A 125 16.38 -9.53 7.38
CA LEU A 125 14.99 -9.17 7.14
C LEU A 125 14.11 -9.77 8.24
N GLU A 126 13.55 -8.90 9.08
CA GLU A 126 12.57 -9.26 10.10
C GLU A 126 11.20 -8.72 9.72
N CYS A 127 10.14 -9.30 10.28
CA CYS A 127 8.79 -8.79 10.12
C CYS A 127 8.15 -8.49 11.48
N ILE A 128 7.37 -7.41 11.54
CA ILE A 128 6.49 -7.08 12.66
C ILE A 128 5.05 -7.22 12.16
N ASP A 129 4.25 -7.96 12.91
CA ASP A 129 2.80 -7.98 12.72
C ASP A 129 2.18 -6.67 13.20
N ALA A 130 1.64 -5.89 12.27
CA ALA A 130 0.95 -4.63 12.51
C ALA A 130 -0.32 -4.78 13.35
N ASN A 131 -0.90 -5.99 13.40
CA ASN A 131 -2.10 -6.28 14.19
C ASN A 131 -1.79 -6.57 15.67
N GLN A 132 -0.53 -6.74 16.06
CA GLN A 132 -0.17 -6.97 17.46
C GLN A 132 -0.21 -5.68 18.30
N ALA A 133 -0.74 -5.78 19.52
CA ALA A 133 -0.85 -4.66 20.45
C ALA A 133 0.50 -4.01 20.83
N ASN A 134 1.60 -4.77 20.72
CA ASN A 134 2.96 -4.31 21.02
C ASN A 134 3.76 -3.89 19.77
N SER A 135 3.14 -3.80 18.59
CA SER A 135 3.79 -3.43 17.32
C SER A 135 4.59 -2.13 17.43
N LEU A 136 4.04 -1.11 18.12
CA LEU A 136 4.75 0.15 18.42
C LEU A 136 6.08 -0.07 19.15
N ARG A 137 6.10 -0.93 20.17
CA ARG A 137 7.34 -1.20 20.93
C ARG A 137 8.37 -1.91 20.07
N HIS A 138 7.92 -2.80 19.19
CA HIS A 138 8.80 -3.50 18.25
C HIS A 138 9.38 -2.54 17.20
N ILE A 139 8.58 -1.61 16.68
CA ILE A 139 9.06 -0.55 15.76
C ILE A 139 10.18 0.25 16.43
N LEU A 140 9.94 0.76 17.63
CA LEU A 140 10.94 1.56 18.36
C LEU A 140 12.20 0.75 18.69
N ARG A 141 12.06 -0.54 19.03
CA ARG A 141 13.20 -1.44 19.26
C ARG A 141 14.01 -1.68 17.99
N ALA A 142 13.36 -1.89 16.85
CA ALA A 142 14.03 -2.07 15.56
C ALA A 142 14.86 -0.84 15.20
N ILE A 143 14.29 0.36 15.33
CA ILE A 143 14.99 1.63 15.08
C ILE A 143 16.19 1.81 16.04
N LYS A 144 16.02 1.48 17.32
CA LYS A 144 17.12 1.51 18.30
C LYS A 144 18.25 0.55 17.94
N ASN A 145 17.92 -0.58 17.32
CA ASN A 145 18.87 -1.56 16.81
C ASN A 145 19.45 -1.16 15.44
N LYS A 146 19.25 0.09 14.98
CA LYS A 146 19.72 0.63 13.69
C LYS A 146 19.14 -0.11 12.48
N ARG A 147 17.94 -0.66 12.63
CA ARG A 147 17.21 -1.29 11.53
C ARG A 147 16.29 -0.26 10.89
N LEU A 148 16.21 -0.31 9.56
CA LEU A 148 15.28 0.51 8.81
C LEU A 148 13.90 -0.16 8.84
N VAL A 149 12.90 0.54 9.38
CA VAL A 149 11.53 0.03 9.45
C VAL A 149 10.78 0.38 8.17
N LEU A 150 10.51 -0.61 7.33
CA LEU A 150 9.79 -0.43 6.07
C LEU A 150 8.28 -0.63 6.28
N LEU A 151 7.45 0.29 5.77
CA LEU A 151 5.99 0.15 5.78
C LEU A 151 5.35 0.66 4.50
N PHE A 152 4.19 0.10 4.18
CA PHE A 152 3.33 0.54 3.08
C PHE A 152 2.22 1.44 3.62
N LEU A 153 2.27 2.73 3.31
CA LEU A 153 1.33 3.72 3.87
C LEU A 153 -0.09 3.54 3.34
N ASP A 154 -0.20 3.02 2.12
CA ASP A 154 -1.43 2.74 1.42
C ASP A 154 -1.92 1.30 1.68
N ALA A 155 -1.62 0.72 2.83
CA ALA A 155 -2.22 -0.54 3.25
C ALA A 155 -3.34 -0.26 4.27
N ASP A 156 -4.59 -0.64 3.96
CA ASP A 156 -5.70 -0.58 4.92
C ASP A 156 -6.24 -1.97 5.31
N GLU A 157 -5.36 -2.97 5.36
CA GLU A 157 -5.71 -4.33 5.80
C GLU A 157 -5.92 -4.44 7.33
N GLY A 158 -5.76 -3.35 8.07
CA GLY A 158 -5.99 -3.31 9.51
C GLY A 158 -7.46 -3.51 9.85
N LEU A 159 -7.83 -4.74 10.23
CA LEU A 159 -9.06 -5.11 10.92
C LEU A 159 -9.30 -4.21 12.14
N VAL A 160 -9.87 -3.03 11.94
CA VAL A 160 -10.42 -2.25 13.04
C VAL A 160 -11.75 -1.68 12.58
N LYS A 161 -12.81 -2.32 13.06
CA LYS A 161 -14.20 -1.86 13.08
C LYS A 161 -14.37 -0.64 14.00
N GLU A 162 -13.46 0.31 13.95
CA GLU A 162 -13.56 1.47 14.83
C GLU A 162 -14.44 2.53 14.19
N LYS A 163 -15.42 2.94 14.99
CA LYS A 163 -16.21 4.17 14.87
C LYS A 163 -15.33 5.43 15.01
N GLU A 164 -14.10 5.40 14.52
CA GLU A 164 -13.23 6.57 14.50
C GLU A 164 -13.79 7.54 13.47
N GLY A 165 -14.39 8.61 13.98
CA GLY A 165 -14.85 9.74 13.18
C GLY A 165 -13.73 10.27 12.29
N ILE A 166 -14.12 10.91 11.19
CA ILE A 166 -13.22 11.67 10.33
C ILE A 166 -12.57 12.76 11.21
N GLY A 167 -11.26 12.70 11.45
CA GLY A 167 -10.59 13.81 12.13
C GLY A 167 -9.20 13.51 12.68
N GLU A 168 -9.03 12.52 13.55
CA GLU A 168 -7.80 12.47 14.36
C GLU A 168 -6.66 11.68 13.71
N ASN A 169 -6.93 10.54 13.07
CA ASN A 169 -5.90 9.59 12.64
C ASN A 169 -5.82 9.41 11.12
N LYS A 170 -6.45 10.30 10.34
CA LYS A 170 -6.57 10.20 8.89
C LYS A 170 -6.21 11.52 8.20
N LEU A 171 -5.45 11.44 7.12
CA LEU A 171 -5.11 12.56 6.24
C LEU A 171 -5.88 12.40 4.93
N ALA A 172 -6.67 13.41 4.55
CA ALA A 172 -7.30 13.44 3.23
C ALA A 172 -6.25 13.70 2.15
N VAL A 173 -6.25 12.85 1.12
CA VAL A 173 -5.34 12.88 -0.01
C VAL A 173 -6.17 13.21 -1.25
N PRO A 174 -6.15 14.47 -1.73
CA PRO A 174 -6.84 14.82 -2.95
C PRO A 174 -6.15 14.16 -4.16
N PHE A 175 -6.94 13.53 -5.02
CA PHE A 175 -6.43 12.94 -6.26
C PHE A 175 -7.52 12.90 -7.34
N GLY A 176 -7.20 13.40 -8.54
CA GLY A 176 -8.18 13.49 -9.62
C GLY A 176 -9.45 14.25 -9.20
N SER A 177 -10.61 13.65 -9.41
CA SER A 177 -11.91 14.20 -9.02
C SER A 177 -12.40 13.77 -7.64
N HIS A 178 -11.55 13.12 -6.84
CA HIS A 178 -11.94 12.57 -5.54
C HIS A 178 -10.83 12.72 -4.48
N PHE A 179 -11.04 12.11 -3.32
CA PHE A 179 -10.05 11.99 -2.27
C PHE A 179 -10.08 10.59 -1.67
N PHE A 180 -9.00 10.20 -1.01
CA PHE A 180 -8.94 9.02 -0.14
C PHE A 180 -8.18 9.38 1.14
N TYR A 181 -8.04 8.45 2.09
CA TYR A 181 -7.38 8.74 3.36
C TYR A 181 -6.13 7.88 3.59
N TRP A 182 -5.04 8.51 4.06
CA TRP A 182 -3.90 7.83 4.67
C TRP A 182 -4.00 7.84 6.19
N ARG A 183 -3.49 6.80 6.86
CA ARG A 183 -3.38 6.78 8.32
C ARG A 183 -2.21 7.66 8.78
N THR A 184 -2.44 8.50 9.80
CA THR A 184 -1.44 9.48 10.27
C THR A 184 -0.66 9.03 11.50
N ASN A 185 -0.96 7.86 12.07
CA ASN A 185 -0.39 7.38 13.33
C ASN A 185 1.14 7.29 13.30
N ILE A 186 1.73 6.90 12.17
CA ILE A 186 3.17 6.78 12.03
C ILE A 186 3.89 8.13 12.13
N PHE A 187 3.27 9.21 11.64
CA PHE A 187 3.83 10.56 11.72
C PHE A 187 3.77 11.09 13.15
N LYS A 188 2.65 10.84 13.85
CA LYS A 188 2.51 11.18 15.27
C LYS A 188 3.55 10.44 16.11
N LEU A 189 3.78 9.16 15.82
CA LEU A 189 4.83 8.35 16.45
C LEU A 189 6.21 8.95 16.18
N ALA A 190 6.51 9.21 14.92
CA ALA A 190 7.79 9.77 14.51
C ALA A 190 8.11 11.09 15.21
N TYR A 191 7.14 12.01 15.22
CA TYR A 191 7.25 13.26 15.95
C TYR A 191 7.45 13.04 17.45
N ARG A 192 6.62 12.20 18.08
CA ARG A 192 6.66 11.95 19.53
C ARG A 192 7.99 11.36 20.01
N PHE A 193 8.60 10.48 19.21
CA PHE A 193 9.79 9.74 19.61
C PHE A 193 11.08 10.22 18.93
N GLY A 194 11.01 11.30 18.14
CA GLY A 194 12.18 11.79 17.41
C GLY A 194 12.73 10.72 16.47
N VAL A 195 11.86 10.10 15.66
CA VAL A 195 12.27 9.12 14.64
C VAL A 195 12.22 9.79 13.27
N PRO A 196 13.31 9.75 12.48
CA PRO A 196 13.29 10.24 11.10
C PRO A 196 12.31 9.46 10.22
N LEU A 197 11.61 10.17 9.33
CA LEU A 197 10.78 9.57 8.30
C LEU A 197 11.36 9.84 6.92
N HIS A 198 11.51 8.76 6.16
CA HIS A 198 11.90 8.81 4.76
C HIS A 198 10.81 8.20 3.89
N CYS A 199 10.80 8.53 2.60
CA CYS A 199 9.94 7.92 1.60
C CYS A 199 10.78 7.44 0.43
N THR A 200 10.42 6.28 -0.12
CA THR A 200 10.90 5.84 -1.42
C THR A 200 9.81 5.06 -2.15
N PHE A 201 10.01 4.83 -3.43
CA PHE A 201 9.17 3.96 -4.24
C PHE A 201 9.97 3.47 -5.44
N MET A 202 9.45 2.46 -6.12
CA MET A 202 10.04 1.98 -7.36
C MET A 202 9.59 2.86 -8.53
N LYS A 203 10.56 3.41 -9.26
CA LYS A 203 10.36 4.17 -10.50
C LYS A 203 10.66 3.27 -11.69
N ARG A 204 9.82 3.36 -12.72
CA ARG A 204 10.11 2.72 -14.01
C ARG A 204 11.28 3.45 -14.66
N ALA A 205 12.32 2.72 -15.05
CA ALA A 205 13.42 3.25 -15.82
C ALA A 205 13.00 3.44 -17.29
N ASN A 206 13.88 4.04 -18.11
CA ASN A 206 13.61 4.29 -19.52
C ASN A 206 13.47 2.99 -20.35
N ASN A 207 13.86 1.84 -19.79
CA ASN A 207 13.62 0.52 -20.38
C ASN A 207 12.35 -0.10 -19.75
N PRO A 208 11.39 -0.61 -20.55
CA PRO A 208 10.09 -1.09 -20.10
C PRO A 208 10.10 -2.14 -18.97
N VAL A 209 11.20 -2.88 -18.79
CA VAL A 209 11.34 -3.98 -17.80
C VAL A 209 12.14 -3.55 -16.56
N GLN A 210 12.85 -2.41 -16.61
CA GLN A 210 13.73 -2.01 -15.53
C GLN A 210 13.01 -1.09 -14.54
N TRP A 211 13.06 -1.45 -13.26
CA TRP A 211 12.55 -0.64 -12.16
C TRP A 211 13.70 -0.34 -11.20
N GLN A 212 13.74 0.89 -10.70
CA GLN A 212 14.79 1.36 -9.82
C GLN A 212 14.18 2.00 -8.57
N ILE A 213 14.86 1.89 -7.44
CA ILE A 213 14.51 2.63 -6.23
C ILE A 213 14.82 4.10 -6.49
N ILE A 214 13.89 5.00 -6.19
CA ILE A 214 14.22 6.43 -6.22
C ILE A 214 15.06 6.81 -4.99
N PRO A 215 15.92 7.84 -5.08
CA PRO A 215 16.61 8.36 -3.92
C PRO A 215 15.65 8.64 -2.76
N PHE A 216 16.09 8.35 -1.54
CA PHE A 216 15.25 8.51 -0.37
C PHE A 216 14.89 9.98 -0.17
N ILE A 217 13.59 10.24 -0.14
CA ILE A 217 13.03 11.56 0.12
C ILE A 217 12.91 11.70 1.62
N ASN A 218 13.54 12.71 2.19
CA ASN A 218 13.32 13.02 3.58
C ASN A 218 11.92 13.63 3.77
N ILE A 219 11.11 13.02 4.64
CA ILE A 219 9.73 13.42 4.89
C ILE A 219 9.64 14.22 6.19
N MET A 220 10.34 13.76 7.23
CA MET A 220 10.35 14.43 8.53
C MET A 220 11.70 14.20 9.18
N ASP A 221 12.42 15.31 9.41
CA ASP A 221 13.53 15.33 10.35
C ASP A 221 13.03 15.62 11.75
N THR A 222 13.81 15.15 12.71
CA THR A 222 13.54 15.27 14.14
C THR A 222 14.00 16.62 14.71
N ALA A 223 14.38 17.56 13.83
CA ALA A 223 14.90 18.87 14.20
C ALA A 223 13.76 19.87 14.43
N ASP A 224 13.85 20.52 15.58
CA ASP A 224 12.94 21.49 16.20
C ASP A 224 11.98 22.25 15.28
N GLY A 225 10.70 22.19 15.64
CA GLY A 225 9.62 22.99 15.08
C GLY A 225 8.27 22.63 15.70
N PRO A 226 7.24 23.49 15.58
CA PRO A 226 5.89 23.16 15.99
C PRO A 226 5.39 21.88 15.30
N ALA A 227 4.72 21.00 16.06
CA ALA A 227 4.21 19.72 15.55
C ALA A 227 3.40 19.88 14.24
N GLU A 228 2.53 20.88 14.20
CA GLU A 228 1.66 21.14 13.06
C GLU A 228 2.44 21.47 11.78
N GLU A 229 3.46 22.32 11.86
CA GLU A 229 4.30 22.68 10.70
C GLU A 229 5.11 21.49 10.18
N LEU A 230 5.65 20.66 11.09
CA LEU A 230 6.35 19.43 10.71
C LEU A 230 5.42 18.44 10.02
N MET A 231 4.20 18.26 10.55
CA MET A 231 3.20 17.38 9.95
C MET A 231 2.77 17.88 8.56
N MET A 232 2.51 19.18 8.40
CA MET A 232 2.16 19.77 7.10
C MET A 232 3.26 19.57 6.06
N ARG A 233 4.53 19.81 6.42
CA ARG A 233 5.68 19.57 5.51
C ARG A 233 5.81 18.11 5.13
N ALA A 234 5.68 17.20 6.09
CA ALA A 234 5.71 15.77 5.86
C ALA A 234 4.62 15.31 4.89
N PHE A 235 3.39 15.83 5.07
CA PHE A 235 2.27 15.52 4.20
C PHE A 235 2.45 16.09 2.79
N ALA A 236 2.96 17.32 2.66
CA ALA A 236 3.27 17.90 1.35
C ALA A 236 4.33 17.07 0.61
N ALA A 237 5.40 16.66 1.28
CA ALA A 237 6.45 15.82 0.69
C ALA A 237 5.92 14.45 0.22
N LEU A 238 5.03 13.82 1.01
CA LEU A 238 4.39 12.56 0.61
C LEU A 238 3.38 12.74 -0.53
N GLN A 239 2.60 13.82 -0.53
CA GLN A 239 1.72 14.13 -1.65
C GLN A 239 2.51 14.31 -2.94
N MET A 240 3.67 14.98 -2.87
CA MET A 240 4.58 15.12 -4.01
C MET A 240 5.10 13.76 -4.49
N ALA A 241 5.57 12.90 -3.58
CA ALA A 241 6.02 11.55 -3.92
C ALA A 241 4.90 10.72 -4.59
N PHE A 242 3.69 10.76 -4.03
CA PHE A 242 2.52 10.10 -4.59
C PHE A 242 2.17 10.64 -5.99
N HIS A 243 2.17 11.97 -6.18
CA HIS A 243 1.95 12.57 -7.49
C HIS A 243 3.01 12.15 -8.52
N GLN A 244 4.28 12.07 -8.14
CA GLN A 244 5.35 11.60 -9.01
C GLN A 244 5.11 10.15 -9.48
N MET A 245 4.65 9.27 -8.57
CA MET A 245 4.26 7.91 -8.94
C MET A 245 3.06 7.89 -9.91
N MET A 246 2.02 8.68 -9.62
CA MET A 246 0.83 8.73 -10.47
C MET A 246 1.13 9.28 -11.87
N GLN A 247 2.07 10.22 -11.98
CA GLN A 247 2.55 10.77 -13.26
C GLN A 247 3.34 9.75 -14.09
N GLN A 248 4.09 8.86 -13.46
CA GLN A 248 4.77 7.75 -14.16
C GLN A 248 3.80 6.72 -14.70
N GLY A 249 2.65 6.56 -14.04
CA GLY A 249 1.58 5.68 -14.49
C GLY A 249 0.72 5.24 -13.32
N TRP A 250 -0.45 5.84 -13.19
CA TRP A 250 -1.41 5.48 -12.15
C TRP A 250 -1.81 3.99 -12.19
N ILE A 251 -1.81 3.36 -13.37
CA ILE A 251 -2.09 1.92 -13.55
C ILE A 251 -1.06 0.96 -12.93
N TYR A 252 0.04 1.47 -12.37
CA TYR A 252 1.01 0.64 -11.64
C TYR A 252 0.70 0.56 -10.13
N TRP A 253 -0.31 1.29 -9.66
CA TRP A 253 -0.75 1.23 -8.26
C TRP A 253 -1.70 0.05 -8.05
N GLU A 254 -1.40 -0.85 -7.12
CA GLU A 254 -2.20 -2.05 -6.88
C GLU A 254 -3.56 -1.73 -6.23
N ASN A 255 -3.63 -0.65 -5.45
CA ASN A 255 -4.79 -0.36 -4.60
C ASN A 255 -6.05 0.11 -5.32
N TRP A 256 -6.05 0.24 -6.65
CA TRP A 256 -7.28 0.54 -7.40
C TRP A 256 -8.42 -0.45 -7.15
N ALA A 257 -8.12 -1.72 -6.87
CA ALA A 257 -9.15 -2.70 -6.52
C ALA A 257 -9.75 -2.47 -5.11
N PHE A 258 -9.03 -1.77 -4.24
CA PHE A 258 -9.34 -1.64 -2.81
C PHE A 258 -9.67 -0.21 -2.39
N ILE A 259 -9.52 0.79 -3.27
CA ILE A 259 -9.62 2.21 -2.90
C ILE A 259 -10.94 2.61 -2.22
N HIS A 260 -12.04 1.90 -2.49
CA HIS A 260 -13.31 2.12 -1.78
C HIS A 260 -13.21 1.90 -0.26
N GLN A 261 -12.25 1.09 0.22
CA GLN A 261 -11.98 0.89 1.64
C GLN A 261 -11.36 2.14 2.28
N TYR A 262 -10.72 2.99 1.46
CA TYR A 262 -10.04 4.21 1.88
C TYR A 262 -10.95 5.45 1.85
N ASN A 263 -12.25 5.31 1.51
CA ASN A 263 -13.18 6.44 1.37
C ASN A 263 -13.78 6.92 2.72
N GLY A 264 -13.43 6.30 3.84
CA GLY A 264 -13.87 6.70 5.18
C GLY A 264 -15.38 6.51 5.45
N GLN A 265 -15.79 6.77 6.70
CA GLN A 265 -17.15 6.50 7.19
C GLN A 265 -18.24 7.35 6.50
N ALA A 266 -17.90 8.50 5.89
CA ALA A 266 -18.87 9.32 5.16
C ALA A 266 -19.50 8.60 3.94
N ALA A 267 -18.87 7.53 3.43
CA ALA A 267 -19.49 6.65 2.44
C ALA A 267 -20.57 5.73 3.05
N ILE A 268 -20.44 5.40 4.34
CA ILE A 268 -21.34 4.52 5.10
C ILE A 268 -22.55 5.30 5.67
N ASP A 269 -22.37 6.58 6.01
CA ASP A 269 -23.44 7.42 6.59
C ASP A 269 -24.45 7.96 5.55
N LYS A 270 -24.24 7.68 4.26
CA LYS A 270 -25.31 7.85 3.27
C LYS A 270 -26.38 6.81 3.59
N LYS A 271 -27.52 7.26 4.15
CA LYS A 271 -28.75 6.48 4.35
C LYS A 271 -28.81 5.35 3.32
N GLY A 272 -28.80 4.10 3.81
CA GLY A 272 -28.82 2.91 2.97
C GLY A 272 -29.77 3.10 1.79
N ILE A 273 -29.32 2.71 0.60
CA ILE A 273 -30.02 3.02 -0.65
C ILE A 273 -31.45 2.48 -0.55
N THR A 274 -32.43 3.36 -0.49
CA THR A 274 -33.84 3.01 -0.69
C THR A 274 -34.10 2.86 -2.19
N ALA A 275 -33.53 1.82 -2.80
CA ALA A 275 -33.80 1.46 -4.19
C ALA A 275 -35.01 0.51 -4.23
N LYS A 276 -36.12 0.96 -4.84
CA LYS A 276 -37.16 0.04 -5.32
C LYS A 276 -36.65 -0.63 -6.60
N GLY A 277 -36.29 -1.90 -6.50
CA GLY A 277 -35.77 -2.73 -7.60
C GLY A 277 -34.32 -3.18 -7.35
N SER A 278 -34.12 -4.50 -7.34
CA SER A 278 -32.85 -5.15 -7.02
C SER A 278 -31.83 -5.05 -8.16
N TRP A 279 -31.02 -4.00 -8.16
CA TRP A 279 -29.82 -3.87 -9.00
C TRP A 279 -28.54 -4.17 -8.20
N LEU A 280 -28.67 -4.93 -7.12
CA LEU A 280 -27.57 -5.33 -6.25
C LEU A 280 -27.06 -6.71 -6.65
N ALA A 281 -25.80 -6.79 -7.09
CA ALA A 281 -25.14 -8.06 -7.40
C ALA A 281 -24.27 -8.49 -6.21
N PRO A 282 -24.59 -9.60 -5.52
CA PRO A 282 -23.72 -10.12 -4.46
C PRO A 282 -22.46 -10.75 -5.05
N PHE A 283 -21.33 -10.54 -4.40
CA PHE A 283 -20.11 -11.28 -4.72
C PHE A 283 -19.13 -11.33 -3.55
N GLU A 284 -18.12 -12.18 -3.67
CA GLU A 284 -17.07 -12.36 -2.69
C GLU A 284 -15.70 -12.02 -3.30
N TYR A 285 -14.92 -11.20 -2.59
CA TYR A 285 -13.56 -10.83 -2.96
C TYR A 285 -12.68 -10.80 -1.72
N ASN A 286 -11.51 -11.43 -1.80
CA ASN A 286 -10.57 -11.58 -0.69
C ASN A 286 -11.23 -12.01 0.65
N ARG A 287 -12.10 -13.04 0.60
CA ARG A 287 -12.90 -13.57 1.74
C ARG A 287 -13.91 -12.59 2.37
N LYS A 288 -14.10 -11.41 1.76
CA LYS A 288 -15.12 -10.43 2.16
C LYS A 288 -16.31 -10.48 1.21
N LYS A 289 -17.51 -10.26 1.74
CA LYS A 289 -18.77 -10.28 0.96
C LYS A 289 -19.18 -8.85 0.64
N TYR A 290 -19.60 -8.61 -0.59
CA TYR A 290 -19.97 -7.30 -1.10
C TYR A 290 -21.31 -7.36 -1.85
N LEU A 291 -22.03 -6.25 -1.85
CA LEU A 291 -23.15 -5.96 -2.76
C LEU A 291 -22.70 -4.86 -3.72
N PHE A 292 -22.76 -5.13 -5.02
CA PHE A 292 -22.50 -4.13 -6.05
C PHE A 292 -23.82 -3.51 -6.52
N ASP A 293 -24.01 -2.22 -6.27
CA ASP A 293 -25.05 -1.44 -6.89
C ASP A 293 -24.66 -1.12 -8.34
N VAL A 294 -25.26 -1.87 -9.26
CA VAL A 294 -25.02 -1.75 -10.70
C VAL A 294 -25.44 -0.37 -11.22
N LYS A 295 -26.49 0.23 -10.65
CA LYS A 295 -27.02 1.52 -11.09
C LYS A 295 -26.09 2.66 -10.69
N ASN A 296 -25.68 2.67 -9.42
CA ASN A 296 -24.87 3.75 -8.87
C ASN A 296 -23.36 3.48 -8.97
N ARG A 297 -22.96 2.29 -9.44
CA ARG A 297 -21.58 1.82 -9.55
C ARG A 297 -20.86 1.91 -8.20
N GLN A 298 -21.51 1.42 -7.15
CA GLN A 298 -21.01 1.48 -5.77
C GLN A 298 -20.96 0.09 -5.15
N PHE A 299 -19.98 -0.11 -4.26
CA PHE A 299 -19.81 -1.37 -3.52
C PHE A 299 -20.14 -1.14 -2.06
N PHE A 300 -20.86 -2.09 -1.49
CA PHE A 300 -21.21 -2.14 -0.07
C PHE A 300 -20.64 -3.42 0.51
N GLU A 301 -19.70 -3.33 1.45
CA GLU A 301 -19.23 -4.48 2.20
C GLU A 301 -20.35 -4.96 3.12
N VAL A 302 -20.71 -6.25 3.04
CA VAL A 302 -21.69 -6.87 3.92
C VAL A 302 -21.00 -7.15 5.24
N ALA A 303 -21.20 -6.27 6.23
CA ALA A 303 -20.78 -6.53 7.58
C ALA A 303 -21.52 -7.77 8.11
N SER A 304 -20.80 -8.82 8.49
CA SER A 304 -21.39 -9.94 9.21
C SER A 304 -21.77 -9.47 10.62
N CYS A 305 -23.02 -9.07 10.79
CA CYS A 305 -23.63 -8.97 12.11
C CYS A 305 -23.93 -10.39 12.59
N PHE A 306 -22.98 -11.02 13.27
CA PHE A 306 -23.34 -12.05 14.24
C PHE A 306 -23.91 -11.30 15.43
N THR A 307 -25.23 -11.24 15.53
CA THR A 307 -25.88 -11.10 16.83
C THR A 307 -25.80 -12.46 17.47
N ASP A 308 -24.91 -12.62 18.44
CA ASP A 308 -24.99 -13.74 19.37
C ASP A 308 -26.34 -13.61 20.10
N SER A 309 -27.25 -14.53 19.78
CA SER A 309 -28.50 -14.78 20.50
C SER A 309 -28.32 -16.00 21.39
#